data_AF-A0A1E4S888-F1
#
_entry.id   AF-A0A1E4S888-F1
#
_cell.length_a   1.000
_cell.length_b   1.000
_cell.length_c   1.000
_cell.angle_alpha   90.00
_cell.angle_beta   90.00
_cell.angle_gamma   90.00
#
_symmetry.space_group_name_H-M   'P 1'
#
loop_
_entity.id
_entity.type
_entity.pdbx_description
1 polymer ?
#
loop_
_entity_poly.entity_id
_entity_poly.type
_entity_poly.pdbx_seq_one_letter_code
_entity_poly.pdbx_strand_id
1 'polypeptide(L)'
;MKLLTDDEIDAHWWVVAEGGLIGLAAGLLATGAIFKYGAYKYPGFPKNLPWSIRTAIFISPPTVGITIGAEEASNAFDREMYSNDYNAKLKLEEHKRWAELPLSQKFVQGAANNKYKIIVGAWAASMWGSWVFVDRDPIMTKTQKIVQARMYAQFLTVGLLLGSIGLSMYDEKHNAPAKVEELQGWEKVLLEEEERQKKEKENGNGTYKRARIYKD
;
A
#
# COMPACT_ATOMS: atom_id res chain seq x y z
N MET A 1 -23.20 21.02 0.98
CA MET A 1 -22.25 19.90 0.87
C MET A 1 -21.53 20.03 -0.46
N LYS A 2 -20.19 19.91 -0.50
CA LYS A 2 -19.51 19.69 -1.77
C LYS A 2 -19.93 18.30 -2.27
N LEU A 3 -20.32 18.21 -3.54
CA LEU A 3 -20.53 16.92 -4.20
C LEU A 3 -19.13 16.38 -4.51
N LEU A 4 -18.86 15.15 -4.08
CA LEU A 4 -17.63 14.44 -4.43
C LEU A 4 -17.66 14.16 -5.93
N THR A 5 -16.49 14.24 -6.56
CA THR A 5 -16.35 13.85 -7.96
C THR A 5 -16.31 12.32 -8.06
N ASP A 6 -16.82 11.75 -9.16
CA ASP A 6 -16.80 10.30 -9.37
C ASP A 6 -15.36 9.74 -9.30
N ASP A 7 -14.39 10.49 -9.83
CA ASP A 7 -12.96 10.15 -9.77
C ASP A 7 -12.42 10.08 -8.34
N GLU A 8 -12.89 10.95 -7.44
CA GLU A 8 -12.48 10.98 -6.03
C GLU A 8 -13.08 9.80 -5.26
N ILE A 9 -14.33 9.43 -5.57
CA ILE A 9 -15.00 8.26 -4.97
C ILE A 9 -14.27 6.98 -5.35
N ASP A 10 -13.90 6.82 -6.62
CA ASP A 10 -13.19 5.64 -7.11
C ASP A 10 -11.79 5.53 -6.49
N ALA A 11 -11.06 6.66 -6.41
CA ALA A 11 -9.75 6.69 -5.77
C ALA A 11 -9.82 6.35 -4.28
N HIS A 12 -10.83 6.89 -3.58
CA HIS A 12 -11.07 6.60 -2.16
C HIS A 12 -11.41 5.13 -1.94
N TRP A 13 -12.25 4.53 -2.79
CA TRP A 13 -12.67 3.13 -2.66
C TRP A 13 -11.50 2.16 -2.71
N TRP A 14 -10.54 2.37 -3.61
CA TRP A 14 -9.34 1.53 -3.73
C TRP A 14 -8.45 1.61 -2.49
N VAL A 15 -8.25 2.81 -1.94
CA VAL A 15 -7.42 3.02 -0.74
C VAL A 15 -8.09 2.39 0.49
N VAL A 16 -9.40 2.55 0.64
CA VAL A 16 -10.16 1.92 1.72
C VAL A 16 -10.16 0.40 1.59
N ALA A 17 -10.30 -0.14 0.37
CA ALA A 17 -10.22 -1.57 0.12
C ALA A 17 -8.84 -2.13 0.47
N GLU A 18 -7.75 -1.44 0.10
CA GLU A 18 -6.39 -1.84 0.48
C GLU A 18 -6.21 -1.86 2.00
N GLY A 19 -6.61 -0.79 2.70
CA GLY A 19 -6.56 -0.71 4.16
C GLY A 19 -7.38 -1.81 4.84
N GLY A 20 -8.58 -2.07 4.33
CA GLY A 20 -9.45 -3.15 4.79
C GLY A 20 -8.84 -4.54 4.58
N LEU A 21 -8.15 -4.79 3.46
CA LEU A 21 -7.45 -6.05 3.20
C LEU A 21 -6.26 -6.25 4.14
N ILE A 22 -5.50 -5.20 4.42
CA ILE A 22 -4.40 -5.24 5.40
C ILE A 22 -4.96 -5.53 6.80
N GLY A 23 -6.05 -4.85 7.16
CA GLY A 23 -6.78 -5.08 8.41
C GLY A 23 -7.35 -6.49 8.54
N LEU A 24 -7.88 -7.06 7.46
CA LEU A 24 -8.34 -8.45 7.38
C LEU A 24 -7.19 -9.41 7.66
N ALA A 25 -6.05 -9.23 7.00
CA ALA A 25 -4.88 -10.08 7.20
C ALA A 25 -4.39 -10.02 8.65
N ALA A 26 -4.32 -8.83 9.24
CA ALA A 26 -3.97 -8.65 10.65
C ALA A 26 -4.97 -9.35 11.59
N GLY A 27 -6.28 -9.22 11.32
CA GLY A 27 -7.33 -9.87 12.11
C GLY A 27 -7.33 -11.40 11.98
N LEU A 28 -7.00 -11.95 10.81
CA LEU A 28 -6.82 -13.39 10.63
C LEU A 28 -5.60 -13.91 11.41
N LEU A 29 -4.49 -13.16 11.43
CA LEU A 29 -3.33 -13.50 12.24
C LEU A 29 -3.65 -13.48 13.74
N ALA A 30 -4.39 -12.47 14.19
CA ALA A 30 -4.87 -12.38 15.57
C ALA A 30 -5.77 -13.59 15.92
N THR A 31 -6.67 -13.96 15.02
CA THR A 31 -7.53 -15.15 15.16
C THR A 31 -6.68 -16.41 15.30
N GLY A 32 -5.72 -16.63 14.40
CA GLY A 32 -4.81 -17.77 14.49
C GLY A 32 -4.03 -17.83 15.81
N ALA A 33 -3.60 -16.67 16.32
CA ALA A 33 -2.92 -16.57 17.61
C ALA A 33 -3.85 -16.95 18.79
N ILE A 34 -5.11 -16.47 18.78
CA ILE A 34 -6.13 -16.83 19.78
C ILE A 34 -6.37 -18.35 19.76
N PHE A 35 -6.53 -18.93 18.57
CA PHE A 35 -6.76 -20.38 18.43
C PHE A 35 -5.58 -21.21 18.94
N LYS A 36 -4.35 -20.82 18.59
CA LYS A 36 -3.13 -21.52 19.01
C LYS A 36 -2.87 -21.37 20.51
N TYR A 37 -2.99 -20.17 21.06
CA TYR A 37 -2.78 -19.92 22.49
C TYR A 37 -3.86 -20.57 23.34
N GLY A 38 -5.12 -20.50 22.91
CA GLY A 38 -6.23 -21.16 23.57
C GLY A 38 -6.05 -22.67 23.64
N ALA A 39 -5.62 -23.31 22.55
CA ALA A 39 -5.34 -24.75 22.51
C ALA A 39 -4.14 -25.14 23.39
N TYR A 40 -3.13 -24.27 23.52
CA TYR A 40 -1.98 -24.49 24.39
C TYR A 40 -2.34 -24.41 25.89
N LYS A 41 -3.14 -23.42 26.28
CA LYS A 41 -3.47 -23.16 27.70
C LYS A 41 -4.63 -24.02 28.22
N TYR A 42 -5.60 -24.35 27.37
CA TYR A 42 -6.82 -25.06 27.75
C TYR A 42 -6.99 -26.35 26.95
N PRO A 43 -6.69 -27.53 27.53
CA PRO A 43 -6.89 -28.81 26.87
C PRO A 43 -8.40 -29.03 26.61
N GLY A 44 -8.80 -28.94 25.35
CA GLY A 44 -10.21 -29.01 24.93
C GLY A 44 -10.70 -27.78 24.16
N PHE A 45 -9.95 -26.68 24.11
CA PHE A 45 -10.24 -25.57 23.22
C PHE A 45 -9.71 -25.84 21.79
N PRO A 46 -10.49 -25.60 20.71
CA PRO A 46 -11.89 -25.13 20.67
C PRO A 46 -12.94 -26.26 20.69
N LYS A 47 -12.55 -27.54 20.76
CA LYS A 47 -13.45 -28.71 20.63
C LYS A 47 -14.58 -28.81 21.66
N ASN A 48 -14.44 -28.18 22.83
CA ASN A 48 -15.44 -28.18 23.89
C ASN A 48 -16.41 -26.99 23.79
N LEU A 49 -16.16 -26.04 22.88
CA LEU A 49 -17.04 -24.88 22.69
C LEU A 49 -18.21 -25.20 21.77
N PRO A 50 -19.41 -24.65 22.02
CA PRO A 50 -20.50 -24.62 21.05
C PRO A 50 -20.05 -24.03 19.71
N TRP A 51 -20.64 -24.51 18.61
CA TRP A 51 -20.30 -24.06 17.25
C TRP A 51 -20.46 -22.53 17.08
N SER A 52 -21.50 -21.95 17.66
CA SER A 52 -21.77 -20.51 17.64
C SER A 52 -20.63 -19.67 18.23
N ILE A 53 -20.05 -20.13 19.35
CA ILE A 53 -18.94 -19.41 20.00
C ILE A 53 -17.67 -19.54 19.16
N ARG A 54 -17.42 -20.68 18.52
CA ARG A 54 -16.26 -20.87 17.63
C ARG A 54 -16.31 -19.94 16.43
N THR A 55 -17.46 -19.85 15.78
CA THR A 55 -17.64 -18.95 14.63
C THR A 55 -17.57 -17.50 15.04
N ALA A 56 -18.12 -17.13 16.21
CA ALA A 56 -18.03 -15.78 16.73
C ALA A 56 -16.57 -15.36 17.00
N ILE A 57 -15.77 -16.21 17.65
CA ILE A 57 -14.34 -15.96 17.89
C ILE A 57 -13.54 -15.93 16.59
N PHE A 58 -13.94 -16.70 15.58
CA PHE A 58 -13.27 -16.71 14.29
C PHE A 58 -13.56 -15.44 13.46
N ILE A 59 -14.80 -14.95 13.49
CA ILE A 59 -15.25 -13.83 12.65
C ILE A 59 -14.95 -12.48 13.29
N SER A 60 -14.99 -12.35 14.62
CA SER A 60 -14.90 -11.04 15.26
C SER A 60 -13.57 -10.32 15.05
N PRO A 61 -12.37 -10.96 15.18
CA PRO A 61 -11.12 -10.23 15.00
C PRO A 61 -10.87 -9.76 13.55
N PRO A 62 -11.16 -10.55 12.48
CA PRO A 62 -11.09 -10.09 11.10
C PRO A 62 -12.02 -8.92 10.81
N THR A 63 -13.27 -8.97 11.29
CA THR A 63 -14.23 -7.87 11.07
C THR A 63 -13.75 -6.57 11.71
N VAL A 64 -13.27 -6.62 12.96
CA VAL A 64 -12.72 -5.44 13.65
C VAL A 64 -11.44 -4.95 12.97
N GLY A 65 -10.60 -5.87 12.50
CA GLY A 65 -9.39 -5.53 11.74
C GLY A 65 -9.72 -4.78 10.44
N ILE A 66 -10.70 -5.27 9.67
CA ILE A 66 -11.18 -4.61 8.45
C ILE A 66 -11.66 -3.20 8.75
N THR A 67 -12.48 -3.01 9.78
CA THR A 67 -13.03 -1.67 10.10
C THR A 67 -11.93 -0.69 10.48
N ILE A 68 -10.98 -1.10 11.33
CA ILE A 68 -9.88 -0.22 11.76
C ILE A 68 -8.97 0.12 10.57
N GLY A 69 -8.58 -0.88 9.76
CA GLY A 69 -7.70 -0.66 8.61
C GLY A 69 -8.35 0.21 7.52
N ALA A 70 -9.66 0.02 7.29
CA ALA A 70 -10.44 0.85 6.39
C ALA A 70 -10.54 2.31 6.88
N GLU A 71 -10.80 2.52 8.18
CA GLU A 71 -10.88 3.86 8.78
C GLU A 71 -9.52 4.58 8.77
N GLU A 72 -8.43 3.89 9.10
CA GLU A 72 -7.09 4.47 9.08
C GLU A 72 -6.69 4.88 7.65
N ALA A 73 -6.96 4.02 6.66
CA ALA A 73 -6.72 4.32 5.25
C ALA A 73 -7.58 5.47 4.74
N SER A 74 -8.87 5.53 5.13
CA SER A 74 -9.76 6.65 4.79
C SER A 74 -9.23 7.96 5.37
N ASN A 75 -8.87 7.98 6.65
CA ASN A 75 -8.35 9.17 7.32
C ASN A 75 -7.00 9.62 6.74
N ALA A 76 -6.15 8.67 6.31
CA ALA A 76 -4.90 8.98 5.63
C ALA A 76 -5.17 9.61 4.26
N PHE A 77 -6.10 9.06 3.48
CA PHE A 77 -6.51 9.61 2.19
C PHE A 77 -7.06 11.03 2.33
N ASP A 78 -8.00 11.26 3.25
CA ASP A 78 -8.58 12.58 3.47
C ASP A 78 -7.52 13.61 3.88
N ARG A 79 -6.57 13.21 4.73
CA ARG A 79 -5.47 14.07 5.16
C ARG A 79 -4.58 14.48 3.99
N GLU A 80 -4.27 13.56 3.08
CA GLU A 80 -3.47 13.85 1.89
C GLU A 80 -4.24 14.69 0.88
N MET A 81 -5.47 14.30 0.58
CA MET A 81 -6.35 14.94 -0.40
C MET A 81 -6.67 16.39 -0.03
N TYR A 82 -6.96 16.66 1.24
CA TYR A 82 -7.34 18.00 1.70
C TYR A 82 -6.18 18.80 2.33
N SER A 83 -4.94 18.31 2.25
CA SER A 83 -3.77 19.04 2.76
C SER A 83 -3.42 20.29 1.95
N ASN A 84 -3.51 20.20 0.62
CA ASN A 84 -3.18 21.26 -0.33
C ASN A 84 -3.88 21.01 -1.67
N ASP A 85 -4.39 22.06 -2.31
CA ASP A 85 -5.08 21.96 -3.61
C ASP A 85 -4.18 21.34 -4.70
N TYR A 86 -2.86 21.54 -4.61
CA TYR A 86 -1.90 20.92 -5.52
C TYR A 86 -1.81 19.40 -5.34
N ASN A 87 -1.74 18.93 -4.09
CA ASN A 87 -1.65 17.49 -3.79
C ASN A 87 -2.93 16.76 -4.21
N ALA A 88 -4.09 17.41 -4.03
CA ALA A 88 -5.38 16.89 -4.48
C ALA A 88 -5.40 16.62 -5.99
N LYS A 89 -4.95 17.59 -6.78
CA LYS A 89 -4.86 17.46 -8.24
C LYS A 89 -3.87 16.37 -8.65
N LEU A 90 -2.69 16.36 -8.04
CA LEU A 90 -1.63 15.39 -8.35
C LEU A 90 -2.12 13.95 -8.10
N LYS A 91 -2.81 13.70 -6.98
CA LYS A 91 -3.35 12.37 -6.64
C LYS A 91 -4.44 11.92 -7.61
N LEU A 92 -5.33 12.83 -8.02
CA LEU A 92 -6.34 12.54 -9.03
C LEU A 92 -5.73 12.28 -10.41
N GLU A 93 -4.73 13.06 -10.81
CA GLU A 93 -4.00 12.84 -12.07
C GLU A 93 -3.24 11.52 -12.07
N GLU A 94 -2.60 11.17 -10.95
CA GLU A 94 -1.93 9.88 -10.78
C GLU A 94 -2.92 8.72 -10.87
N HIS A 95 -4.09 8.84 -10.24
CA HIS A 95 -5.15 7.83 -10.32
C HIS A 95 -5.67 7.66 -11.76
N LYS A 96 -5.88 8.77 -12.49
CA LYS A 96 -6.30 8.74 -13.91
C LYS A 96 -5.24 8.09 -14.80
N ARG A 97 -3.98 8.52 -14.64
CA ARG A 97 -2.84 7.90 -15.33
C ARG A 97 -2.79 6.41 -15.04
N TRP A 98 -2.94 6.02 -13.77
CA TRP A 98 -2.96 4.63 -13.38
C TRP A 98 -4.12 3.88 -14.03
N ALA A 99 -5.33 4.44 -14.05
CA ALA A 99 -6.50 3.82 -14.67
C ALA A 99 -6.31 3.57 -16.18
N GLU A 100 -5.67 4.50 -16.88
CA GLU A 100 -5.40 4.43 -18.33
C GLU A 100 -4.30 3.42 -18.70
N LEU A 101 -3.43 3.03 -17.78
CA LEU A 101 -2.34 2.10 -18.06
C LEU A 101 -2.85 0.70 -18.49
N PRO A 102 -2.18 0.06 -19.47
CA PRO A 102 -2.46 -1.34 -19.82
C PRO A 102 -2.07 -2.28 -18.68
N LEU A 103 -2.78 -3.41 -18.57
CA LEU A 103 -2.63 -4.37 -17.47
C LEU A 103 -1.20 -4.87 -17.26
N SER A 104 -0.42 -5.04 -18.34
CA SER A 104 0.98 -5.46 -18.25
C SER A 104 1.86 -4.41 -17.56
N GLN A 105 1.64 -3.13 -17.86
CA GLN A 105 2.38 -2.03 -17.23
C GLN A 105 1.94 -1.83 -15.78
N LYS A 106 0.64 -1.95 -15.48
CA LYS A 106 0.12 -1.94 -14.10
C LYS A 106 0.79 -2.99 -13.22
N PHE A 107 0.96 -4.22 -13.73
CA PHE A 107 1.62 -5.29 -12.98
C PHE A 107 3.10 -4.97 -12.71
N VAL A 108 3.85 -4.55 -13.72
CA VAL A 108 5.28 -4.22 -13.59
C VAL A 108 5.48 -3.03 -12.65
N GLN A 109 4.69 -1.96 -12.82
CA GLN A 109 4.79 -0.75 -12.00
C GLN A 109 4.33 -1.02 -10.56
N GLY A 110 3.26 -1.79 -10.37
CA GLY A 110 2.80 -2.20 -9.04
C GLY A 110 3.83 -3.06 -8.31
N ALA A 111 4.51 -3.97 -9.03
CA ALA A 111 5.60 -4.76 -8.49
C ALA A 111 6.83 -3.91 -8.14
N ALA A 112 7.18 -2.93 -8.98
CA ALA A 112 8.27 -2.00 -8.73
C ALA A 112 8.02 -1.11 -7.50
N ASN A 113 6.82 -0.53 -7.39
CA ASN A 113 6.41 0.33 -6.28
C ASN A 113 6.47 -0.40 -4.93
N ASN A 114 6.15 -1.70 -4.93
CA ASN A 114 6.16 -2.53 -3.73
C ASN A 114 7.38 -3.47 -3.65
N LYS A 115 8.47 -3.18 -4.38
CA LYS A 115 9.63 -4.09 -4.51
C LYS A 115 10.13 -4.63 -3.17
N TYR A 116 10.29 -3.78 -2.17
CA TYR A 116 10.78 -4.19 -0.85
C TYR A 116 9.76 -5.05 -0.10
N LYS A 117 8.46 -4.72 -0.17
CA LYS A 117 7.40 -5.53 0.44
C LYS A 117 7.32 -6.91 -0.21
N ILE A 118 7.47 -6.98 -1.54
CA ILE A 118 7.49 -8.24 -2.29
C ILE A 118 8.72 -9.07 -1.94
N ILE A 119 9.92 -8.47 -1.87
CA ILE A 119 11.14 -9.18 -1.49
C ILE A 119 11.00 -9.78 -0.09
N VAL A 120 10.50 -9.01 0.88
CA VAL A 120 10.27 -9.50 2.25
C VAL A 120 9.19 -10.57 2.28
N GLY A 121 8.10 -10.40 1.53
CA GLY A 121 7.04 -11.38 1.40
C GLY A 121 7.52 -12.70 0.77
N ALA A 122 8.28 -12.61 -0.32
CA ALA A 122 8.89 -13.76 -0.99
C ALA A 122 9.92 -14.46 -0.09
N TRP A 123 10.68 -13.70 0.70
CA TRP A 123 11.57 -14.26 1.71
C TRP A 123 10.80 -15.05 2.77
N ALA A 124 9.77 -14.45 3.36
CA ALA A 124 8.92 -15.12 4.36
C ALA A 124 8.23 -16.36 3.77
N ALA A 125 7.70 -16.25 2.55
CA ALA A 125 7.08 -17.35 1.82
C ALA A 125 8.07 -18.48 1.54
N SER A 126 9.33 -18.16 1.21
CA SER A 126 10.37 -19.16 0.98
C SER A 126 10.71 -19.94 2.25
N MET A 127 10.78 -19.28 3.41
CA MET A 127 11.01 -19.94 4.70
C MET A 127 9.85 -20.84 5.08
N TRP A 128 8.61 -20.36 4.93
CA TRP A 128 7.43 -21.13 5.24
C TRP A 128 7.27 -22.33 4.28
N GLY A 129 7.47 -22.12 2.98
CA GLY A 129 7.43 -23.17 1.97
C GLY A 129 8.48 -24.25 2.21
N SER A 130 9.71 -23.86 2.57
CA SER A 130 10.77 -24.79 2.97
C SER A 130 10.36 -25.62 4.19
N TRP A 131 9.78 -24.99 5.22
CA TRP A 131 9.30 -25.69 6.40
C TRP A 131 8.20 -26.69 6.09
N VAL A 132 7.17 -26.29 5.34
CA VAL A 132 6.05 -27.17 4.93
C VAL A 132 6.55 -28.35 4.11
N PHE A 133 7.51 -28.10 3.21
CA PHE A 133 8.10 -29.16 2.39
C PHE A 133 8.86 -30.17 3.24
N VAL A 134 9.71 -29.72 4.15
CA VAL A 134 10.51 -30.59 5.04
C VAL A 134 9.64 -31.32 6.07
N ASP A 135 8.56 -30.70 6.54
CA ASP A 135 7.70 -31.33 7.54
C ASP A 135 6.83 -32.47 6.98
N ARG A 136 6.67 -32.52 5.65
CA ARG A 136 5.89 -33.56 4.96
C ARG A 136 6.46 -34.97 5.13
N ASP A 137 7.76 -35.12 5.37
CA ASP A 137 8.38 -36.43 5.56
C ASP A 137 8.30 -36.89 7.04
N PRO A 138 7.54 -37.96 7.35
CA PRO A 138 7.36 -38.44 8.73
C PRO A 138 8.51 -39.32 9.23
N ILE A 139 9.42 -39.74 8.34
CA ILE A 139 10.46 -40.74 8.62
C ILE A 139 11.70 -40.09 9.27
N MET A 140 11.88 -38.79 9.10
CA MET A 140 13.11 -38.10 9.46
C MET A 140 13.07 -37.52 10.88
N THR A 141 14.17 -37.65 11.64
CA THR A 141 14.27 -37.11 13.01
C THR A 141 14.23 -35.58 13.02
N LYS A 142 13.75 -34.97 14.11
CA LYS A 142 13.61 -33.50 14.21
C LYS A 142 14.93 -32.76 13.99
N THR A 143 16.04 -33.32 14.43
CA THR A 143 17.39 -32.74 14.24
C THR A 143 17.78 -32.74 12.76
N GLN A 144 17.50 -33.81 12.03
CA GLN A 144 17.78 -33.91 10.59
C GLN A 144 16.91 -32.93 9.78
N LYS A 145 15.63 -32.76 10.15
CA LYS A 145 14.74 -31.76 9.52
C LYS A 145 15.31 -30.34 9.61
N ILE A 146 15.87 -29.94 10.76
CA ILE A 146 16.46 -28.60 10.94
C ILE A 146 17.67 -28.40 10.02
N VAL A 147 18.54 -29.41 9.90
CA VAL A 147 19.73 -29.33 9.03
C VAL A 147 19.32 -29.19 7.57
N GLN A 148 18.36 -29.99 7.11
CA GLN A 148 17.88 -29.94 5.73
C GLN A 148 17.14 -28.63 5.42
N ALA A 149 16.32 -28.13 6.36
CA ALA A 149 15.66 -26.85 6.24
C ALA A 149 16.64 -25.69 6.04
N ARG A 150 17.79 -25.71 6.73
CA ARG A 150 18.84 -24.70 6.55
C ARG A 150 19.46 -24.74 5.15
N MET A 151 19.69 -25.93 4.59
CA MET A 151 20.20 -26.07 3.22
C MET A 151 19.22 -25.50 2.18
N TYR A 152 17.93 -25.81 2.30
CA TYR A 152 16.90 -25.25 1.41
C TYR A 152 16.75 -23.74 1.59
N ALA A 153 16.79 -23.24 2.83
CA ALA A 153 16.71 -21.82 3.11
C ALA A 153 17.87 -21.06 2.44
N GLN A 154 19.10 -21.58 2.53
CA GLN A 154 20.26 -20.99 1.87
C GLN A 154 20.07 -20.91 0.35
N PHE A 155 19.68 -22.01 -0.29
CA PHE A 155 19.42 -22.01 -1.73
C PHE A 155 18.32 -21.01 -2.13
N LEU A 156 17.21 -20.99 -1.38
CA LEU A 156 16.10 -20.06 -1.62
C LEU A 156 16.52 -18.60 -1.42
N THR A 157 17.35 -18.29 -0.43
CA THR A 157 17.84 -16.93 -0.21
C THR A 157 18.74 -16.45 -1.35
N VAL A 158 19.61 -17.32 -1.88
CA VAL A 158 20.45 -16.97 -3.05
C VAL A 158 19.58 -16.75 -4.28
N GLY A 159 18.61 -17.63 -4.54
CA GLY A 159 17.65 -17.46 -5.63
C GLY A 159 16.85 -16.17 -5.52
N LEU A 160 16.43 -15.81 -4.30
CA LEU A 160 15.71 -14.55 -4.04
C LEU A 160 16.61 -13.33 -4.28
N LEU A 161 17.87 -13.36 -3.84
CA LEU A 161 18.81 -12.26 -4.09
C LEU A 161 19.03 -12.05 -5.59
N LEU A 162 19.29 -13.13 -6.32
CA LEU A 162 19.44 -13.07 -7.78
C LEU A 162 18.17 -12.56 -8.47
N GLY A 163 16.99 -13.02 -8.03
CA GLY A 163 15.70 -12.51 -8.50
C GLY A 163 15.50 -11.02 -8.21
N SER A 164 15.87 -10.56 -7.02
CA SER A 164 15.76 -9.15 -6.63
C SER A 164 16.69 -8.25 -7.43
N ILE A 165 17.91 -8.72 -7.73
CA ILE A 165 18.87 -7.99 -8.56
C ILE A 165 18.34 -7.92 -10.00
N GLY A 166 17.85 -9.04 -10.54
CA GLY A 166 17.23 -9.07 -11.88
C GLY A 166 16.05 -8.12 -12.00
N LEU A 167 15.15 -8.12 -11.01
CA LEU A 167 14.01 -7.21 -10.96
C LEU A 167 14.46 -5.74 -10.83
N SER A 168 15.46 -5.45 -9.99
CA SER A 168 15.98 -4.09 -9.80
C SER A 168 16.66 -3.56 -11.06
N MET A 169 17.43 -4.38 -11.78
CA MET A 169 18.03 -4.00 -13.06
C MET A 169 16.98 -3.79 -14.16
N TYR A 170 15.93 -4.62 -14.16
CA TYR A 170 14.82 -4.46 -15.08
C TYR A 170 14.05 -3.16 -14.82
N ASP A 171 13.78 -2.86 -13.55
CA ASP A 171 13.14 -1.63 -13.08
C ASP A 171 13.97 -0.39 -13.46
N GLU A 172 15.28 -0.40 -13.18
CA GLU A 172 16.21 0.66 -13.58
C GLU A 172 16.13 0.93 -15.09
N LYS A 173 16.07 -0.11 -15.92
CA LYS A 173 16.06 0.02 -17.38
C LYS A 173 14.71 0.50 -17.94
N HIS A 174 13.59 0.11 -17.33
CA HIS A 174 12.25 0.38 -17.89
C HIS A 174 11.55 1.57 -17.22
N ASN A 175 11.87 1.88 -15.96
CA ASN A 175 11.26 2.96 -15.18
C ASN A 175 12.20 4.16 -14.93
N ALA A 176 13.44 4.13 -15.44
CA ALA A 176 14.28 5.33 -15.54
C ALA A 176 13.56 6.58 -16.09
N PRO A 177 12.75 6.51 -17.17
CA PRO A 177 12.06 7.69 -17.68
C PRO A 177 10.98 8.24 -16.73
N ALA A 178 10.34 7.40 -15.90
CA ALA A 178 9.33 7.84 -14.93
C ALA A 178 9.94 8.63 -13.76
N LYS A 179 11.15 8.26 -13.31
CA LYS A 179 11.90 9.05 -12.31
C LYS A 179 12.30 10.42 -12.84
N VAL A 180 12.57 10.54 -14.14
CA VAL A 180 12.91 11.82 -14.78
C VAL A 180 11.68 12.73 -14.82
N GLU A 181 10.49 12.18 -15.05
CA GLU A 181 9.23 12.92 -15.04
C GLU A 181 8.86 13.48 -13.65
N GLU A 182 9.15 12.72 -12.58
CA GLU A 182 8.95 13.17 -11.19
C GLU A 182 9.90 14.33 -10.82
N LEU A 183 11.16 14.29 -11.27
CA LEU A 183 12.12 15.39 -11.12
C LEU A 183 11.68 16.64 -11.90
N GLN A 184 11.05 16.48 -13.06
CA GLN A 184 10.44 17.57 -13.83
C GLN A 184 9.14 18.12 -13.20
N GLY A 185 8.56 17.44 -12.22
CA GLY A 185 7.38 17.92 -11.50
C GLY A 185 7.63 19.24 -10.76
N TRP A 186 8.81 19.42 -10.17
CA TRP A 186 9.21 20.68 -9.51
C TRP A 186 9.32 21.84 -10.49
N GLU A 187 9.79 21.58 -11.71
CA GLU A 187 9.88 22.57 -12.77
C GLU A 187 8.48 23.03 -13.22
N LYS A 188 7.52 22.09 -13.34
CA LYS A 188 6.12 22.41 -13.64
C LYS A 188 5.46 23.24 -12.53
N VAL A 189 5.71 22.90 -11.27
CA VAL A 189 5.20 23.66 -10.10
C VAL A 189 5.71 25.10 -10.11
N LEU A 190 7.02 25.29 -10.35
CA LEU A 190 7.62 26.62 -10.42
C LEU A 190 7.05 27.45 -11.58
N LEU A 191 6.86 26.83 -12.75
CA LEU A 191 6.24 27.49 -13.91
C LEU A 191 4.79 27.90 -13.63
N GLU A 192 3.99 27.06 -12.97
CA GLU A 192 2.61 27.37 -12.60
C GLU A 192 2.54 28.51 -11.56
N GLU A 193 3.46 28.53 -10.58
CA GLU A 193 3.57 29.64 -9.62
C GLU A 193 3.97 30.96 -10.29
N GLU A 194 4.94 30.93 -11.22
CA GLU A 194 5.33 32.11 -12.00
C GLU A 194 4.16 32.65 -12.83
N GLU A 195 3.34 31.78 -13.42
CA GLU A 195 2.12 32.17 -14.13
C GLU A 195 1.05 32.77 -13.21
N ARG A 196 0.84 32.20 -12.01
CA ARG A 196 -0.06 32.79 -11.00
C ARG A 196 0.41 34.18 -10.59
N GLN A 197 1.71 34.34 -10.32
CA GLN A 197 2.28 35.65 -9.97
C GLN A 197 2.17 36.66 -11.11
N LYS A 198 2.33 36.25 -12.37
CA LYS A 198 2.11 37.12 -13.54
C LYS A 198 0.65 37.56 -13.63
N LYS A 199 -0.30 36.64 -13.47
CA LYS A 199 -1.75 36.94 -13.46
C LYS A 199 -2.14 37.85 -12.30
N GLU A 200 -1.57 37.68 -11.11
CA GLU A 200 -1.78 38.57 -9.97
C GLU A 200 -1.18 39.97 -10.19
N LYS A 201 -0.01 40.07 -10.83
CA LYS A 201 0.59 41.37 -11.21
C LYS A 201 -0.18 42.09 -12.32
N GLU A 202 -0.73 41.36 -13.29
CA GLU A 202 -1.60 41.91 -14.33
C GLU A 202 -2.94 42.38 -13.75
N ASN A 203 -3.56 41.58 -12.86
CA ASN A 203 -4.82 41.94 -12.19
C ASN A 203 -4.63 43.06 -11.15
N GLY A 204 -3.48 43.13 -10.47
CA GLY A 204 -3.14 44.17 -9.49
C GLY A 204 -2.83 45.54 -10.11
N ASN A 205 -2.55 45.62 -11.41
CA ASN A 205 -2.37 46.88 -12.14
C ASN A 205 -3.70 47.50 -12.62
N GLY A 206 -4.83 46.81 -12.43
CA GLY A 206 -6.16 47.34 -12.70
C GLY A 206 -6.78 47.96 -11.45
N THR A 207 -6.95 49.28 -11.45
CA THR A 207 -7.80 50.08 -10.55
C THR A 207 -7.25 50.54 -9.19
N TYR A 208 -6.41 51.59 -9.23
CA TYR A 208 -6.66 52.77 -8.39
C TYR A 208 -6.56 54.03 -9.25
N LYS A 209 -7.65 54.44 -9.90
CA LYS A 209 -7.80 55.83 -10.34
C LYS A 209 -7.83 56.67 -9.06
N ARG A 210 -6.68 57.25 -8.66
CA ARG A 210 -6.65 58.35 -7.69
C ARG A 210 -7.56 59.45 -8.25
N ALA A 211 -8.75 59.59 -7.69
CA ALA A 211 -9.56 60.78 -7.90
C ALA A 211 -8.71 61.96 -7.42
N ARG A 212 -8.23 62.75 -8.38
CA ARG A 212 -7.47 63.96 -8.11
C ARG A 212 -8.48 65.01 -7.62
N ILE A 213 -8.74 65.02 -6.31
CA ILE A 213 -9.56 66.05 -5.68
C ILE A 213 -8.66 67.28 -5.49
N TYR A 214 -8.73 68.22 -6.43
CA TYR A 214 -8.42 69.63 -6.18
C TYR A 214 -9.29 70.52 -7.07
N LYS A 215 -10.10 71.36 -6.41
CA LYS A 215 -10.68 72.67 -6.79
C LYS A 215 -11.66 73.04 -5.67
N ASP A 216 -11.68 74.19 -5.04
CA ASP A 216 -10.93 75.46 -5.10
C ASP A 216 -10.78 75.98 -3.66
#